data_AF-A0A961STL7-F1
#
_entry.id   AF-A0A961STL7-F1
#
_cell.length_a   1.000
_cell.length_b   1.000
_cell.length_c   1.000
_cell.angle_alpha   90.00
_cell.angle_beta   90.00
_cell.angle_gamma   90.00
#
_symmetry.space_group_name_H-M   'P 1'
#
loop_
_entity.id
_entity.type
_entity.pdbx_description
1 polymer ?
#
loop_
_entity_poly.entity_id
_entity_poly.type
_entity_poly.pdbx_seq_one_letter_code
_entity_poly.pdbx_strand_id
1 'polypeptide(L)'
;DSPRVKFLYCAPHTFYFGDDTKAMLLEAKDILAHVHVGDTFNHRASSGLRYIINPPGSAARVHQHLNIGQGEVPWDDFFGTLGEIGFDGIMTSCVFAWEDRADQSGRFMRAEMQRYIDKYWMKDGRTNG
;
A
#
# COMPACT_ATOMS: atom_id res chain seq x y z
N ASP A 1 -5.08 -23.04 -13.59
CA ASP A 1 -4.13 -22.08 -12.97
C ASP A 1 -2.72 -22.29 -13.46
N SER A 2 -2.01 -21.22 -13.79
CA SER A 2 -0.60 -21.27 -14.24
C SER A 2 0.30 -20.82 -13.09
N PRO A 3 1.37 -21.56 -12.75
CA PRO A 3 2.30 -21.16 -11.69
C PRO A 3 3.09 -19.88 -12.04
N ARG A 4 3.03 -19.43 -13.29
CA ARG A 4 3.72 -18.22 -13.79
C ARG A 4 2.90 -16.94 -13.64
N VAL A 5 1.63 -17.04 -13.24
CA VAL A 5 0.76 -15.88 -13.04
C VAL A 5 0.57 -15.68 -11.54
N LYS A 6 0.98 -14.52 -11.05
CA LYS A 6 0.91 -14.13 -9.64
C LYS A 6 0.27 -12.75 -9.52
N PHE A 7 -0.18 -12.42 -8.32
CA PHE A 7 -0.84 -11.16 -8.03
C PHE A 7 0.11 -10.18 -7.37
N LEU A 8 -0.02 -8.91 -7.75
CA LEU A 8 0.60 -7.78 -7.10
C LEU A 8 -0.50 -6.91 -6.50
N TYR A 9 -0.44 -6.68 -5.19
CA TYR A 9 -1.35 -5.73 -4.54
C TYR A 9 -0.71 -4.34 -4.45
N CYS A 10 -1.39 -3.32 -4.96
CA CYS A 10 -0.91 -1.95 -4.96
C CYS A 10 -1.71 -1.10 -3.96
N ALA A 11 -1.10 -0.79 -2.80
CA ALA A 11 -1.77 -0.09 -1.71
C ALA A 11 -2.40 1.26 -2.10
N PRO A 12 -1.78 2.09 -2.96
CA PRO A 12 -2.40 3.30 -3.51
C PRO A 12 -3.70 3.08 -4.29
N HIS A 13 -4.07 1.84 -4.63
CA HIS A 13 -5.28 1.54 -5.41
C HIS A 13 -6.41 0.98 -4.52
N THR A 14 -6.19 0.84 -3.21
CA THR A 14 -7.14 0.30 -2.23
C THR A 14 -8.54 0.91 -2.34
N PHE A 15 -8.64 2.25 -2.35
CA PHE A 15 -9.94 2.94 -2.35
C PHE A 15 -10.71 2.78 -3.67
N TYR A 16 -10.03 2.41 -4.75
CA TYR A 16 -10.68 2.08 -6.02
C TYR A 16 -11.30 0.68 -5.99
N PHE A 17 -10.71 -0.26 -5.26
CA PHE A 17 -11.15 -1.66 -5.21
C PHE A 17 -12.26 -1.95 -4.18
N GLY A 18 -12.54 -1.05 -3.25
CA GLY A 18 -13.63 -1.22 -2.28
C GLY A 18 -13.30 -0.90 -0.83
N ASP A 19 -12.09 -0.41 -0.54
CA ASP A 19 -11.66 0.07 0.80
C ASP A 19 -11.46 -1.03 1.87
N ASP A 20 -11.58 -2.31 1.51
CA ASP A 20 -11.27 -3.42 2.41
C ASP A 20 -9.91 -4.05 2.08
N THR A 21 -8.85 -3.45 2.63
CA THR A 21 -7.47 -3.91 2.41
C THR A 21 -7.26 -5.33 2.93
N LYS A 22 -7.86 -5.65 4.08
CA LYS A 22 -7.69 -6.96 4.73
C LYS A 22 -8.33 -8.06 3.90
N ALA A 23 -9.58 -7.89 3.47
CA ALA A 23 -10.28 -8.88 2.66
C ALA A 23 -9.55 -9.15 1.35
N MET A 24 -9.07 -8.11 0.66
CA MET A 24 -8.34 -8.27 -0.60
C MET A 24 -7.03 -9.05 -0.45
N LEU A 25 -6.26 -8.78 0.62
CA LEU A 25 -5.01 -9.50 0.88
C LEU A 25 -5.25 -10.95 1.29
N LEU A 26 -6.29 -11.22 2.09
CA LEU A 26 -6.67 -12.57 2.48
C LEU A 26 -7.13 -13.40 1.27
N GLU A 27 -7.91 -12.81 0.38
CA GLU A 27 -8.38 -13.47 -0.85
C GLU A 27 -7.22 -13.79 -1.79
N ALA A 28 -6.26 -12.87 -1.93
CA ALA A 28 -5.14 -13.04 -2.84
C ALA A 28 -3.97 -13.88 -2.29
N LYS A 29 -3.99 -14.29 -1.02
CA LYS A 29 -2.82 -14.81 -0.29
C LYS A 29 -2.06 -15.95 -1.00
N ASP A 30 -2.77 -16.86 -1.67
CA ASP A 30 -2.16 -18.04 -2.31
C ASP A 30 -1.39 -17.70 -3.60
N ILE A 31 -1.64 -16.52 -4.16
CA ILE A 31 -1.01 -16.04 -5.40
C ILE A 31 -0.31 -14.69 -5.24
N LEU A 32 -0.38 -14.05 -4.07
CA LEU A 32 0.26 -12.77 -3.78
C LEU A 32 1.78 -12.94 -3.75
N ALA A 33 2.49 -12.25 -4.63
CA ALA A 33 3.96 -12.35 -4.74
C ALA A 33 4.68 -11.01 -4.54
N HIS A 34 3.97 -9.89 -4.69
CA HIS A 34 4.55 -8.56 -4.65
C HIS A 34 3.53 -7.57 -4.10
N VAL A 35 3.98 -6.62 -3.29
CA VAL A 35 3.20 -5.46 -2.91
C VAL A 35 3.91 -4.15 -3.25
N HIS A 36 3.13 -3.19 -3.75
CA HIS A 36 3.53 -1.81 -3.90
C HIS A 36 3.09 -1.01 -2.67
N VAL A 37 4.07 -0.35 -2.05
CA VAL A 37 3.92 0.43 -0.83
C VAL A 37 4.03 1.91 -1.17
N GLY A 38 2.90 2.59 -1.12
CA GLY A 38 2.75 4.03 -1.27
C GLY A 38 1.39 4.43 -0.71
N ASP A 39 1.29 5.64 -0.20
CA ASP A 39 0.07 6.15 0.39
C ASP A 39 -0.76 6.90 -0.64
N THR A 40 -2.03 7.13 -0.33
CA THR A 40 -2.95 7.84 -1.23
C THR A 40 -4.13 8.40 -0.43
N PHE A 41 -4.79 9.43 -0.95
CA PHE A 41 -6.04 9.89 -0.34
C PHE A 41 -7.23 9.04 -0.81
N ASN A 42 -8.19 8.86 0.08
CA ASN A 42 -9.48 8.30 -0.29
C ASN A 42 -10.25 9.33 -1.13
N HIS A 43 -10.40 9.04 -2.42
CA HIS A 43 -11.08 9.91 -3.37
C HIS A 43 -12.57 10.11 -3.07
N ARG A 44 -13.18 9.23 -2.27
CA ARG A 44 -14.59 9.32 -1.84
C ARG A 44 -14.79 10.21 -0.62
N ALA A 45 -13.71 10.53 0.11
CA ALA A 45 -13.76 11.39 1.27
C ALA A 45 -14.20 12.82 0.90
N SER A 46 -14.54 13.62 1.92
CA SER A 46 -15.07 14.98 1.75
C SER A 46 -16.33 15.01 0.84
N SER A 47 -17.24 14.05 1.00
CA SER A 47 -18.46 13.92 0.18
C SER A 47 -18.17 13.86 -1.33
N GLY A 48 -17.07 13.20 -1.73
CA GLY A 48 -16.61 13.13 -3.11
C GLY A 48 -15.88 14.38 -3.62
N LEU A 49 -15.65 15.39 -2.75
CA LEU A 49 -14.96 16.64 -3.07
C LEU A 49 -13.51 16.66 -2.56
N ARG A 50 -12.90 15.49 -2.32
CA ARG A 50 -11.50 15.39 -1.87
C ARG A 50 -10.56 16.16 -2.79
N TYR A 51 -10.75 16.03 -4.09
CA TYR A 51 -9.89 16.66 -5.09
C TYR A 51 -10.57 17.89 -5.67
N ILE A 52 -9.98 19.05 -5.41
CA ILE A 52 -10.36 20.29 -6.08
C ILE A 52 -9.60 20.34 -7.40
N ILE A 53 -10.32 20.17 -8.51
CA ILE A 53 -9.75 20.18 -9.86
C ILE A 53 -10.21 21.45 -10.58
N ASN A 54 -9.27 22.12 -11.26
CA ASN A 54 -9.52 23.32 -12.05
C ASN A 54 -8.97 23.12 -13.48
N PRO A 55 -9.81 23.15 -14.54
CA PRO A 55 -11.24 23.44 -14.49
C PRO A 55 -12.06 22.33 -13.82
N PRO A 56 -13.18 22.70 -13.15
CA PRO A 56 -14.11 21.72 -12.60
C PRO A 56 -14.72 20.87 -13.74
N GLY A 57 -15.10 19.63 -13.42
CA GLY A 57 -15.69 18.70 -14.39
C GLY A 57 -14.68 17.94 -15.26
N SER A 58 -13.37 18.08 -15.00
CA SER A 58 -12.33 17.28 -15.65
C SER A 58 -12.56 15.78 -15.43
N ALA A 59 -12.43 14.98 -16.50
CA ALA A 59 -12.49 13.51 -16.44
C ALA A 59 -11.18 12.87 -15.96
N ALA A 60 -10.18 13.68 -15.57
CA ALA A 60 -8.88 13.21 -15.13
C ALA A 60 -8.99 12.24 -13.94
N ARG A 61 -8.09 11.25 -13.91
CA ARG A 61 -7.91 10.38 -12.75
C ARG A 61 -6.78 10.95 -11.91
N VAL A 62 -7.05 11.20 -10.64
CA VAL A 62 -6.02 11.60 -9.69
C VAL A 62 -5.32 10.32 -9.22
N HIS A 63 -4.09 10.10 -9.70
CA HIS A 63 -3.28 8.95 -9.35
C HIS A 63 -2.15 9.38 -8.44
N GLN A 64 -2.36 9.26 -7.13
CA GLN A 64 -1.41 9.72 -6.13
C GLN A 64 -0.72 8.56 -5.45
N HIS A 65 0.60 8.66 -5.37
CA HIS A 65 1.46 7.77 -4.61
C HIS A 65 2.35 8.63 -3.72
N LEU A 66 1.99 8.69 -2.44
CA LEU A 66 2.56 9.55 -1.41
C LEU A 66 3.44 8.72 -0.47
N ASN A 67 4.20 9.36 0.41
CA ASN A 67 4.87 8.63 1.49
C ASN A 67 3.83 8.12 2.49
N ILE A 68 4.14 7.02 3.17
CA ILE A 68 3.38 6.52 4.34
C ILE A 68 3.11 7.68 5.31
N GLY A 69 1.85 7.83 5.72
CA GLY A 69 1.41 8.84 6.68
C GLY A 69 1.04 10.18 6.03
N GLN A 70 1.07 10.28 4.71
CA GLN A 70 0.61 11.46 3.97
C GLN A 70 -0.71 11.23 3.25
N GLY A 71 -1.21 9.99 3.24
CA GLY A 71 -2.53 9.63 2.75
C GLY A 71 -3.34 8.96 3.84
N GLU A 72 -4.19 8.02 3.43
CA GLU A 72 -5.21 7.40 4.26
C GLU A 72 -5.21 5.87 4.16
N VAL A 73 -4.24 5.26 3.46
CA VAL A 73 -4.14 3.80 3.38
C VAL A 73 -4.08 3.22 4.81
N PRO A 74 -4.89 2.19 5.14
CA PRO A 74 -4.92 1.62 6.48
C PRO A 74 -3.70 0.71 6.71
N TRP A 75 -2.55 1.33 7.02
CA TRP A 75 -1.26 0.64 7.08
C TRP A 75 -1.19 -0.46 8.14
N ASP A 76 -1.87 -0.29 9.27
CA ASP A 76 -1.95 -1.33 10.30
C ASP A 76 -2.69 -2.58 9.80
N ASP A 77 -3.76 -2.42 9.01
CA ASP A 77 -4.48 -3.53 8.38
C ASP A 77 -3.64 -4.15 7.27
N PHE A 78 -3.00 -3.33 6.43
CA PHE A 78 -2.13 -3.76 5.36
C PHE A 78 -0.97 -4.62 5.87
N PHE A 79 -0.09 -4.05 6.70
CA PHE A 79 1.08 -4.76 7.22
C PHE A 79 0.69 -5.85 8.21
N GLY A 80 -0.33 -5.62 9.04
CA GLY A 80 -0.84 -6.62 9.97
C GLY A 80 -1.35 -7.87 9.24
N THR A 81 -2.11 -7.70 8.16
CA THR A 81 -2.60 -8.83 7.37
C THR A 81 -1.48 -9.54 6.62
N LEU A 82 -0.52 -8.80 6.04
CA LEU A 82 0.64 -9.42 5.39
C LEU A 82 1.46 -10.26 6.39
N GLY A 83 1.61 -9.81 7.63
CA GLY A 83 2.25 -10.59 8.70
C GLY A 83 1.43 -11.82 9.09
N GLU A 84 0.12 -11.65 9.25
CA GLU A 84 -0.84 -12.74 9.56
C GLU A 84 -0.79 -13.88 8.54
N ILE A 85 -0.69 -13.54 7.23
CA ILE A 85 -0.62 -14.55 6.15
C ILE A 85 0.80 -15.08 5.89
N GLY A 86 1.81 -14.61 6.63
CA GLY A 86 3.20 -15.03 6.46
C GLY A 86 3.80 -14.61 5.10
N PHE A 87 3.47 -13.41 4.62
CA PHE A 87 3.98 -12.92 3.34
C PHE A 87 5.51 -12.80 3.35
N ASP A 88 6.16 -13.43 2.38
CA ASP A 88 7.62 -13.46 2.16
C ASP A 88 8.00 -13.01 0.74
N GLY A 89 7.14 -12.21 0.11
CA GLY A 89 7.33 -11.69 -1.23
C GLY A 89 8.08 -10.35 -1.27
N ILE A 90 8.03 -9.70 -2.43
CA ILE A 90 8.70 -8.40 -2.62
C ILE A 90 7.82 -7.27 -2.09
N MET A 91 8.45 -6.31 -1.40
CA MET A 91 7.85 -5.00 -1.11
C MET A 91 8.61 -3.92 -1.86
N THR A 92 7.90 -3.08 -2.61
CA THR A 92 8.52 -1.95 -3.34
C THR A 92 7.88 -0.64 -2.92
N SER A 93 8.71 0.31 -2.47
CA SER A 93 8.29 1.70 -2.33
C SER A 93 7.92 2.26 -3.71
N CYS A 94 6.66 2.65 -3.90
CA CYS A 94 6.12 3.10 -5.19
C CYS A 94 5.71 4.59 -5.17
N VAL A 95 6.46 5.43 -4.48
CA VAL A 95 6.12 6.86 -4.28
C VAL A 95 6.53 7.71 -5.49
N PHE A 96 5.64 8.58 -5.97
CA PHE A 96 5.87 9.46 -7.13
C PHE A 96 5.80 10.96 -6.81
N ALA A 97 5.26 11.33 -5.64
CA ALA A 97 4.94 12.72 -5.34
C ALA A 97 6.14 13.63 -5.01
N TRP A 98 7.34 13.06 -4.85
CA TRP A 98 8.48 13.74 -4.23
C TRP A 98 9.77 13.63 -5.07
N GLU A 99 9.66 13.89 -6.38
CA GLU A 99 10.79 13.82 -7.31
C GLU A 99 11.98 14.69 -6.88
N ASP A 100 11.72 15.91 -6.43
CA ASP A 100 12.69 16.89 -5.96
C ASP A 100 13.49 16.43 -4.72
N ARG A 101 12.99 15.42 -4.02
CA ARG A 101 13.57 14.84 -2.81
C ARG A 101 13.51 13.31 -2.79
N ALA A 102 13.68 12.69 -3.96
CA ALA A 102 13.48 11.25 -4.16
C ALA A 102 14.29 10.38 -3.18
N ASP A 103 15.57 10.70 -2.93
CA ASP A 103 16.42 9.97 -1.99
C ASP A 103 15.94 10.06 -0.55
N GLN A 104 15.49 11.25 -0.12
CA GLN A 104 14.92 11.45 1.20
C GLN A 104 13.63 10.64 1.35
N SER A 105 12.78 10.68 0.33
CA SER A 105 11.54 9.92 0.25
C SER A 105 11.80 8.41 0.34
N GLY A 106 12.78 7.90 -0.41
CA GLY A 106 13.13 6.49 -0.42
C GLY A 106 13.66 6.00 0.92
N ARG A 107 14.54 6.79 1.58
CA ARG A 107 15.04 6.49 2.93
C ARG A 107 13.92 6.50 3.97
N PHE A 108 13.02 7.48 3.90
CA PHE A 108 11.83 7.55 4.76
C PHE A 108 10.95 6.31 4.58
N MET A 109 10.58 5.97 3.35
CA MET A 109 9.73 4.81 3.06
C MET A 109 10.37 3.51 3.53
N ARG A 110 11.68 3.34 3.29
CA ARG A 110 12.42 2.16 3.76
C ARG A 110 12.39 2.03 5.29
N ALA A 111 12.52 3.13 6.02
CA ALA A 111 12.46 3.15 7.48
C ALA A 111 11.05 2.84 8.00
N GLU A 112 10.02 3.47 7.43
CA GLU A 112 8.63 3.21 7.84
C GLU A 112 8.19 1.78 7.53
N MET A 113 8.54 1.24 6.35
CA MET A 113 8.29 -0.17 6.04
C MET A 113 8.97 -1.09 7.07
N GLN A 114 10.21 -0.81 7.48
CA GLN A 114 10.88 -1.59 8.53
C GLN A 114 10.11 -1.55 9.84
N ARG A 115 9.68 -0.35 10.27
CA ARG A 115 8.96 -0.17 11.53
C ARG A 115 7.68 -1.01 11.57
N TYR A 116 6.95 -1.10 10.46
CA TYR A 116 5.77 -1.95 10.36
C TYR A 116 6.11 -3.44 10.34
N ILE A 117 7.16 -3.84 9.61
CA ILE A 117 7.64 -5.23 9.62
C ILE A 117 8.01 -5.66 11.05
N ASP A 118 8.81 -4.85 11.75
CA ASP A 118 9.22 -5.13 13.13
C ASP A 118 8.02 -5.24 14.08
N LYS A 119 6.98 -4.41 13.86
CA LYS A 119 5.73 -4.43 14.64
C LYS A 119 4.91 -5.70 14.43
N TYR A 120 4.87 -6.24 13.21
CA TYR A 120 3.89 -7.26 12.82
C TYR A 120 4.47 -8.65 12.59
N TRP A 121 5.73 -8.79 12.17
CA TRP A 121 6.36 -10.10 11.92
C TRP A 121 6.96 -10.71 13.19
N MET A 122 7.30 -9.91 14.19
CA MET A 122 7.96 -10.39 15.41
C MET A 122 6.99 -10.91 16.49
N LYS A 123 5.68 -10.96 16.21
CA LYS A 123 4.68 -11.40 17.21
C LYS A 123 4.66 -12.90 17.48
N ASP A 124 5.19 -13.72 16.56
CA ASP A 124 5.37 -15.14 16.81
C ASP A 124 6.87 -15.43 16.92
N GLY A 125 7.35 -15.70 18.14
CA GLY A 125 8.71 -16.16 18.43
C GLY A 125 9.07 -17.52 17.84
N ARG A 126 8.64 -17.83 16.61
CA ARG A 126 9.20 -18.88 15.78
C ARG A 126 10.32 -18.26 14.97
N THR A 127 11.49 -18.24 15.58
CA THR A 127 12.74 -18.32 14.83
C THR A 127 12.59 -19.51 13.88
N ASN A 128 12.54 -19.27 12.57
CA ASN A 128 12.92 -20.31 11.62
C ASN A 128 14.37 -20.68 11.96
N GLY A 129 14.54 -21.90 12.47
CA GLY A 129 15.85 -22.52 12.67
C GLY A 129 16.55 -22.82 11.35
#